data_AF-I8QHC6-F1
#
_entry.id   AF-I8QHC6-F1
#
_cell.length_a   1.000
_cell.length_b   1.000
_cell.length_c   1.000
_cell.angle_alpha   90.00
_cell.angle_beta   90.00
_cell.angle_gamma   90.00
#
_symmetry.space_group_name_H-M   'P 1'
#
loop_
_entity.id
_entity.type
_entity.pdbx_description
1 polymer ?
#
loop_
_entity_poly.entity_id
_entity_poly.type
_entity_poly.pdbx_seq_one_letter_code
_entity_poly.pdbx_strand_id
1 'polypeptide(L)'
;MKIVMLGHSNAGKTTYLTAAYYAMQHDPRIFQISAGRRDHRRLMRSGRVLAAGRGYPPPSDARSVHEFVASRDGIDPVEISWIDHRGGAAVAKTADGQARRLQEDLSAADAVLLFGDAERLVGHTHSQREIDTLVPMLLRAFGDRGGSSTIPFAVLITKVDALGDALDELRPALHRPFTALMDGVRRAEWAVARSFEVACGPSARNVVEPLLWIMQAVIDDRIDTHYTGLDASLATMRTKVAEDKVSARFRAHVNGVPTGQAIVRGELEKAIGALAALRPLHTVARELAAALAHLGAVEPDGAPEGGQHQAVPS
;
A
#
# COMPACT_ATOMS: atom_id res chain seq x y z
N MET A 1 -8.27 -5.98 0.37
CA MET A 1 -7.35 -4.83 0.47
C MET A 1 -7.64 -3.88 -0.69
N LYS A 2 -8.04 -2.64 -0.43
CA LYS A 2 -8.34 -1.63 -1.47
C LYS A 2 -7.14 -0.70 -1.68
N ILE A 3 -6.50 -0.78 -2.85
CA ILE A 3 -5.36 0.08 -3.20
C ILE A 3 -5.79 1.10 -4.25
N VAL A 4 -5.62 2.38 -3.96
CA VAL A 4 -5.94 3.47 -4.88
C VAL A 4 -4.67 3.94 -5.60
N MET A 5 -4.69 3.94 -6.93
CA MET A 5 -3.59 4.43 -7.77
C MET A 5 -3.91 5.84 -8.27
N LEU A 6 -3.01 6.77 -7.98
CA LEU A 6 -3.12 8.18 -8.34
C LEU A 6 -1.91 8.61 -9.14
N GLY A 7 -2.07 9.62 -9.97
CA GLY A 7 -0.96 10.21 -10.71
C GLY A 7 -1.48 10.83 -11.99
N HIS A 8 -0.67 11.71 -12.58
CA HIS A 8 -1.03 12.41 -13.79
C HIS A 8 -1.23 11.44 -14.98
N SER A 9 -1.76 11.98 -16.07
CA SER A 9 -1.90 11.22 -17.32
C SER A 9 -0.52 10.83 -17.82
N ASN A 10 -0.38 9.57 -18.26
CA ASN A 10 0.89 9.00 -18.70
C ASN A 10 1.98 8.82 -17.61
N ALA A 11 1.61 8.87 -16.32
CA ALA A 11 2.52 8.61 -15.19
C ALA A 11 2.95 7.13 -15.04
N GLY A 12 2.71 6.28 -16.04
CA GLY A 12 3.11 4.87 -16.00
C GLY A 12 2.24 3.93 -15.15
N LYS A 13 1.07 4.34 -14.65
CA LYS A 13 0.17 3.50 -13.83
C LYS A 13 -0.16 2.14 -14.46
N THR A 14 -0.74 2.15 -15.66
CA THR A 14 -1.12 0.93 -16.41
C THR A 14 0.09 0.07 -16.78
N THR A 15 1.23 0.70 -17.04
CA THR A 15 2.50 0.02 -17.33
C THR A 15 3.04 -0.67 -16.09
N TYR A 16 3.08 0.02 -14.95
CA TYR A 16 3.47 -0.54 -13.66
C TYR A 16 2.56 -1.70 -13.26
N LEU A 17 1.24 -1.51 -13.34
CA LEU A 17 0.25 -2.56 -13.12
C LEU A 17 0.61 -3.84 -13.88
N THR A 18 0.89 -3.68 -15.17
CA THR A 18 1.24 -4.77 -16.09
C THR A 18 2.56 -5.41 -15.71
N ALA A 19 3.60 -4.61 -15.42
CA ALA A 19 4.93 -5.08 -15.09
C ALA A 19 4.96 -5.82 -13.74
N ALA A 20 4.33 -5.25 -12.70
CA ALA A 20 4.21 -5.85 -11.38
C ALA A 20 3.46 -7.19 -11.45
N TYR A 21 2.30 -7.21 -12.12
CA TYR A 21 1.53 -8.43 -12.34
C TYR A 21 2.37 -9.50 -13.05
N TYR A 22 3.03 -9.13 -14.15
CA TYR A 22 3.86 -10.04 -14.92
C TYR A 22 5.03 -10.58 -14.09
N ALA A 23 5.74 -9.74 -13.36
CA ALA A 23 6.87 -10.15 -12.52
C ALA A 23 6.44 -11.13 -11.43
N MET A 24 5.33 -10.87 -10.74
CA MET A 24 4.81 -11.76 -9.68
C MET A 24 4.28 -13.10 -10.20
N GLN A 25 3.96 -13.20 -11.50
CA GLN A 25 3.61 -14.47 -12.12
C GLN A 25 4.84 -15.34 -12.45
N HIS A 26 6.05 -14.78 -12.44
CA HIS A 26 7.27 -15.48 -12.85
C HIS A 26 8.28 -15.69 -11.71
N ASP A 27 8.08 -15.12 -10.53
CA ASP A 27 8.92 -15.41 -9.37
C ASP A 27 8.13 -16.27 -8.35
N PRO A 28 8.44 -17.58 -8.21
CA PRO A 28 7.74 -18.47 -7.28
C PRO A 28 8.14 -18.24 -5.81
N ARG A 29 9.17 -17.42 -5.54
CA ARG A 29 9.67 -17.17 -4.17
C ARG A 29 8.84 -16.10 -3.45
N ILE A 30 8.01 -15.38 -4.17
CA ILE A 30 7.17 -14.29 -3.65
C ILE A 30 5.68 -14.63 -3.81
N PHE A 31 4.81 -13.75 -3.33
CA PHE A 31 3.36 -13.90 -3.52
C PHE A 31 3.01 -13.86 -5.01
N GLN A 32 2.18 -14.80 -5.46
CA GLN A 32 1.62 -14.81 -6.80
C GLN A 32 0.28 -14.07 -6.81
N ILE A 33 0.00 -13.31 -7.87
CA ILE A 33 -1.28 -12.59 -8.00
C ILE A 33 -2.13 -13.18 -9.11
N SER A 34 -3.24 -13.80 -8.75
CA SER A 34 -4.25 -14.25 -9.71
C SER A 34 -5.27 -13.15 -10.00
N ALA A 35 -5.81 -13.16 -11.23
CA ALA A 35 -6.83 -12.24 -11.69
C ALA A 35 -7.91 -13.01 -12.45
N GLY A 36 -9.09 -12.41 -12.64
CA GLY A 36 -10.11 -12.99 -13.52
C GLY A 36 -9.57 -13.28 -14.93
N ARG A 37 -10.09 -14.32 -15.60
CA ARG A 37 -9.56 -14.85 -16.89
C ARG A 37 -9.35 -13.79 -17.98
N ARG A 38 -10.18 -12.74 -18.02
CA ARG A 38 -10.02 -11.63 -18.97
C ARG A 38 -8.80 -10.78 -18.64
N ASP A 39 -8.68 -10.35 -17.39
CA ASP A 39 -7.61 -9.48 -16.92
C ASP A 39 -6.27 -10.21 -16.89
N HIS A 40 -6.24 -11.47 -16.45
CA HIS A 40 -5.05 -12.32 -16.54
C HIS A 40 -4.50 -12.38 -17.98
N ARG A 41 -5.35 -12.72 -18.96
CA ARG A 41 -4.91 -12.79 -20.37
C ARG A 41 -4.42 -11.45 -20.90
N ARG A 42 -5.09 -10.34 -20.54
CA ARG A 42 -4.70 -8.99 -20.93
C ARG A 42 -3.33 -8.64 -20.35
N LEU A 43 -3.18 -8.76 -19.03
CA LEU A 43 -1.97 -8.39 -18.30
C LEU A 43 -0.79 -9.27 -18.69
N MET A 44 -0.98 -10.59 -18.85
CA MET A 44 0.09 -11.48 -19.33
C MET A 44 0.52 -11.17 -20.76
N ARG A 45 -0.43 -10.89 -21.66
CA ARG A 45 -0.09 -10.50 -23.04
C ARG A 45 0.69 -9.20 -23.06
N SER A 46 0.20 -8.17 -22.38
CA SER A 46 0.88 -6.87 -22.31
C SER A 46 2.24 -6.97 -21.62
N GLY A 47 2.35 -7.77 -20.56
CA GLY A 47 3.60 -8.03 -19.85
C GLY A 47 4.67 -8.67 -20.74
N ARG A 48 4.30 -9.65 -21.57
CA ARG A 48 5.23 -10.23 -22.56
C ARG A 48 5.71 -9.20 -23.59
N VAL A 49 4.80 -8.35 -24.08
CA VAL A 49 5.15 -7.27 -25.04
C VAL A 49 6.11 -6.29 -24.39
N LEU A 50 5.85 -5.90 -23.14
CA LEU A 50 6.65 -4.98 -22.36
C LEU A 50 8.05 -5.55 -22.06
N ALA A 51 8.12 -6.78 -21.54
CA ALA A 51 9.37 -7.48 -21.25
C ALA A 51 10.23 -7.71 -22.52
N ALA A 52 9.59 -7.88 -23.68
CA ALA A 52 10.28 -8.00 -24.96
C ALA A 52 10.68 -6.64 -25.58
N GLY A 53 10.39 -5.51 -24.93
CA GLY A 53 10.67 -4.17 -25.47
C GLY A 53 9.89 -3.82 -26.72
N ARG A 54 8.76 -4.47 -26.98
CA ARG A 54 7.96 -4.30 -28.21
C ARG A 54 6.91 -3.22 -28.11
N GLY A 55 6.71 -2.63 -26.93
CA GLY A 55 5.79 -1.52 -26.71
C GLY A 55 5.22 -1.46 -25.31
N TYR A 56 4.51 -0.38 -25.04
CA TYR A 56 3.84 -0.12 -23.78
C TYR A 56 2.31 -0.33 -23.91
N PRO A 57 1.61 -0.74 -22.84
CA PRO A 57 0.16 -0.79 -22.88
C PRO A 57 -0.42 0.62 -23.11
N PRO A 58 -1.59 0.72 -23.78
CA PRO A 58 -2.24 2.01 -23.97
C PRO A 58 -2.61 2.64 -22.62
N PRO A 59 -2.63 3.97 -22.52
CA PRO A 59 -3.07 4.65 -21.30
C PRO A 59 -4.53 4.34 -20.98
N SER A 60 -4.88 4.38 -19.69
CA SER A 60 -6.27 4.22 -19.24
C SER A 60 -7.08 5.49 -19.51
N ASP A 61 -8.15 5.39 -20.31
CA ASP A 61 -9.06 6.52 -20.60
C ASP A 61 -10.12 6.75 -19.50
N ALA A 62 -10.36 5.74 -18.66
CA ALA A 62 -11.39 5.74 -17.63
C ALA A 62 -10.88 5.14 -16.32
N ARG A 63 -11.60 5.43 -15.22
CA ARG A 63 -11.40 4.73 -13.95
C ARG A 63 -11.62 3.24 -14.16
N SER A 64 -10.70 2.41 -13.68
CA SER A 64 -10.84 0.95 -13.75
C SER A 64 -10.59 0.33 -12.37
N VAL A 65 -11.25 -0.79 -12.14
CA VAL A 65 -11.08 -1.61 -10.93
C VAL A 65 -10.58 -2.97 -11.36
N HIS A 66 -9.50 -3.42 -10.74
CA HIS A 66 -8.89 -4.71 -10.99
C HIS A 66 -8.96 -5.53 -9.72
N GLU A 67 -9.68 -6.65 -9.78
CA GLU A 67 -9.80 -7.58 -8.67
C GLU A 67 -8.78 -8.70 -8.80
N PHE A 68 -8.04 -8.90 -7.72
CA PHE A 68 -6.92 -9.81 -7.63
C PHE A 68 -7.00 -10.65 -6.36
N VAL A 69 -6.35 -11.81 -6.40
CA VAL A 69 -6.09 -12.62 -5.21
C VAL A 69 -4.61 -12.92 -5.16
N ALA A 70 -3.93 -12.41 -4.13
CA ALA A 70 -2.56 -12.73 -3.82
C ALA A 70 -2.49 -14.01 -2.99
N SER A 71 -1.69 -14.98 -3.42
CA SER A 71 -1.59 -16.30 -2.81
C SER A 71 -0.16 -16.80 -2.81
N ARG A 72 0.16 -17.65 -1.83
CA ARG A 72 1.39 -18.43 -1.77
C ARG A 72 1.08 -19.75 -1.06
N ASP A 73 1.78 -20.82 -1.42
CA ASP A 73 1.49 -22.16 -0.92
C ASP A 73 1.47 -22.20 0.62
N GLY A 74 0.39 -22.75 1.18
CA GLY A 74 0.19 -22.87 2.62
C GLY A 74 -0.18 -21.58 3.34
N ILE A 75 -0.45 -20.48 2.62
CA ILE A 75 -0.87 -19.19 3.18
C ILE A 75 -2.28 -18.85 2.69
N ASP A 76 -3.10 -18.33 3.59
CA ASP A 76 -4.44 -17.85 3.25
C ASP A 76 -4.37 -16.75 2.17
N PRO A 77 -5.22 -16.82 1.15
CA PRO A 77 -5.23 -15.83 0.07
C PRO A 77 -5.65 -14.45 0.58
N VAL A 78 -5.00 -13.41 0.04
CA VAL A 78 -5.32 -12.01 0.30
C VAL A 78 -6.03 -11.44 -0.91
N GLU A 79 -7.29 -11.04 -0.74
CA GLU A 79 -8.04 -10.34 -1.79
C GLU A 79 -7.56 -8.89 -1.92
N ILE A 80 -7.35 -8.44 -3.16
CA ILE A 80 -6.82 -7.12 -3.46
C ILE A 80 -7.62 -6.48 -4.60
N SER A 81 -8.16 -5.29 -4.36
CA SER A 81 -8.84 -4.46 -5.36
C SER A 81 -7.96 -3.25 -5.67
N TRP A 82 -7.52 -3.12 -6.92
CA TRP A 82 -6.74 -1.97 -7.39
C TRP A 82 -7.61 -1.03 -8.19
N ILE A 83 -7.57 0.25 -7.84
CA ILE A 83 -8.41 1.27 -8.44
C ILE A 83 -7.51 2.26 -9.15
N ASP A 84 -7.46 2.17 -10.48
CA ASP A 84 -6.72 3.08 -11.33
C ASP A 84 -7.58 4.32 -11.63
N HIS A 85 -7.26 5.45 -11.00
CA HIS A 85 -7.88 6.73 -11.34
C HIS A 85 -7.13 7.41 -12.49
N ARG A 86 -7.88 7.85 -13.50
CA ARG A 86 -7.33 8.62 -14.61
C ARG A 86 -6.63 9.89 -14.13
N GLY A 87 -5.60 10.29 -14.88
CA GLY A 87 -4.97 11.59 -14.68
C GLY A 87 -5.98 12.72 -14.85
N GLY A 88 -5.95 13.71 -13.96
CA GLY A 88 -6.90 14.81 -13.93
C GLY A 88 -8.16 14.58 -13.09
N ALA A 89 -8.38 13.39 -12.51
CA ALA A 89 -9.50 13.17 -11.57
C ALA A 89 -9.45 14.14 -10.37
N ALA A 90 -8.25 14.52 -9.93
CA ALA A 90 -8.06 15.49 -8.84
C ALA A 90 -8.10 16.96 -9.30
N VAL A 91 -7.94 17.22 -10.59
CA VAL A 91 -7.95 18.58 -11.18
C VAL A 91 -9.34 18.92 -11.75
N ALA A 92 -10.17 17.91 -12.00
CA ALA A 92 -11.57 18.09 -12.37
C ALA A 92 -12.27 18.97 -11.34
N LYS A 93 -13.07 19.93 -11.81
CA LYS A 93 -13.78 20.87 -10.92
C LYS A 93 -14.65 20.05 -9.95
N THR A 94 -14.70 20.48 -8.69
CA THR A 94 -15.45 19.82 -7.59
C THR A 94 -16.93 19.57 -7.86
N ALA A 95 -17.51 20.21 -8.89
CA ALA A 95 -18.87 19.94 -9.37
C ALA A 95 -19.00 18.61 -10.15
N ASP A 96 -17.89 17.99 -10.57
CA ASP A 96 -17.89 16.73 -11.29
C ASP A 96 -17.93 15.53 -10.31
N GLY A 97 -18.81 14.57 -10.58
CA GLY A 97 -18.94 13.33 -9.79
C GLY A 97 -17.64 12.50 -9.68
N GLN A 98 -16.58 12.85 -10.40
CA GLN A 98 -15.27 12.21 -10.31
C GLN A 98 -14.49 12.59 -9.06
N ALA A 99 -14.52 13.86 -8.64
CA ALA A 99 -13.83 14.31 -7.44
C ALA A 99 -14.44 13.67 -6.19
N ARG A 100 -15.79 13.61 -6.14
CA ARG A 100 -16.51 12.92 -5.07
C ARG A 100 -16.18 11.43 -5.01
N ARG A 101 -16.19 10.74 -6.16
CA ARG A 101 -15.80 9.32 -6.21
C ARG A 101 -14.36 9.08 -5.79
N LEU A 102 -13.43 9.96 -6.18
CA LEU A 102 -12.05 9.89 -5.72
C LEU A 102 -11.95 10.05 -4.20
N GLN A 103 -12.69 11.00 -3.62
CA GLN A 103 -12.75 11.15 -2.16
C GLN A 103 -13.33 9.89 -1.49
N GLU A 104 -14.45 9.36 -1.99
CA GLU A 104 -15.04 8.10 -1.50
C GLU A 104 -14.07 6.93 -1.63
N ASP A 105 -13.32 6.86 -2.72
CA ASP A 105 -12.33 5.81 -2.95
C ASP A 105 -11.14 5.93 -1.98
N LEU A 106 -10.65 7.14 -1.73
CA LEU A 106 -9.56 7.41 -0.78
C LEU A 106 -9.98 7.18 0.67
N SER A 107 -11.18 7.60 1.07
CA SER A 107 -11.66 7.36 2.44
C SER A 107 -11.83 5.88 2.76
N ALA A 108 -12.07 5.05 1.75
CA ALA A 108 -12.17 3.59 1.89
C ALA A 108 -10.88 2.84 1.54
N ALA A 109 -9.80 3.54 1.16
CA ALA A 109 -8.56 2.90 0.73
C ALA A 109 -7.82 2.27 1.91
N ASP A 110 -7.32 1.05 1.75
CA ASP A 110 -6.34 0.47 2.67
C ASP A 110 -4.93 0.98 2.38
N ALA A 111 -4.65 1.39 1.14
CA ALA A 111 -3.36 1.91 0.72
C ALA A 111 -3.46 2.83 -0.50
N VAL A 112 -2.43 3.66 -0.71
CA VAL A 112 -2.34 4.55 -1.87
C VAL A 112 -0.99 4.42 -2.57
N LEU A 113 -1.04 4.33 -3.90
CA LEU A 113 0.10 4.43 -4.81
C LEU A 113 0.03 5.78 -5.54
N LEU A 114 0.97 6.69 -5.29
CA LEU A 114 1.09 7.97 -6.00
C LEU A 114 2.22 7.90 -7.03
N PHE A 115 1.84 8.00 -8.31
CA PHE A 115 2.74 7.89 -9.45
C PHE A 115 3.22 9.26 -9.93
N GLY A 116 4.54 9.38 -10.11
CA GLY A 116 5.20 10.47 -10.80
C GLY A 116 6.07 9.95 -11.94
N ASP A 117 6.07 10.66 -13.07
CA ASP A 117 6.94 10.37 -14.22
C ASP A 117 8.27 11.10 -14.06
N ALA A 118 9.38 10.35 -14.02
CA ALA A 118 10.71 10.89 -13.74
C ALA A 118 11.11 12.03 -14.69
N GLU A 119 10.92 11.86 -16.01
CA GLU A 119 11.26 12.88 -17.02
C GLU A 119 10.44 14.16 -16.79
N ARG A 120 9.16 13.98 -16.46
CA ARG A 120 8.25 15.10 -16.21
C ARG A 120 8.52 15.81 -14.88
N LEU A 121 9.02 15.10 -13.87
CA LEU A 121 9.36 15.69 -12.56
C LEU A 121 10.59 16.59 -12.65
N VAL A 122 11.59 16.20 -13.44
CA VAL A 122 12.81 16.99 -13.63
C VAL A 122 12.56 18.21 -14.52
N GLY A 123 11.78 18.06 -15.60
CA GLY A 123 11.67 19.09 -16.63
C GLY A 123 10.47 20.03 -16.56
N HIS A 124 9.40 19.71 -15.79
CA HIS A 124 8.11 20.39 -15.95
C HIS A 124 7.48 20.87 -14.64
N THR A 125 7.36 22.19 -14.48
CA THR A 125 6.64 22.83 -13.36
C THR A 125 5.16 22.44 -13.30
N HIS A 126 4.55 22.05 -14.42
CA HIS A 126 3.16 21.63 -14.45
C HIS A 126 2.90 20.36 -13.64
N SER A 127 3.80 19.36 -13.74
CA SER A 127 3.68 18.10 -12.99
C SER A 127 3.78 18.31 -11.48
N GLN A 128 4.59 19.28 -11.05
CA GLN A 128 4.68 19.69 -9.66
C GLN A 128 3.35 20.24 -9.16
N ARG A 129 2.70 21.13 -9.93
CA ARG A 129 1.37 21.67 -9.57
C ARG A 129 0.29 20.59 -9.48
N GLU A 130 0.33 19.57 -10.32
CA GLU A 130 -0.60 18.44 -10.25
C GLU A 130 -0.42 17.66 -8.93
N ILE A 131 0.83 17.42 -8.51
CA ILE A 131 1.15 16.81 -7.22
C ILE A 131 0.71 17.73 -6.08
N ASP A 132 1.04 19.01 -6.12
CA ASP A 132 0.64 20.01 -5.11
C ASP A 132 -0.89 20.07 -4.94
N THR A 133 -1.64 19.80 -6.00
CA THR A 133 -3.11 19.75 -5.96
C THR A 133 -3.63 18.45 -5.30
N LEU A 134 -2.92 17.34 -5.50
CA LEU A 134 -3.25 16.04 -4.90
C LEU A 134 -2.99 16.00 -3.39
N VAL A 135 -1.95 16.69 -2.92
CA VAL A 135 -1.51 16.65 -1.52
C VAL A 135 -2.62 17.07 -0.54
N PRO A 136 -3.26 18.25 -0.65
CA PRO A 136 -4.35 18.63 0.26
C PRO A 136 -5.53 17.66 0.22
N MET A 137 -5.85 17.10 -0.95
CA MET A 137 -6.93 16.13 -1.10
C MET A 137 -6.63 14.84 -0.34
N LEU A 138 -5.39 14.35 -0.45
CA LEU A 138 -4.92 13.18 0.29
C LEU A 138 -4.95 13.43 1.79
N LEU A 139 -4.31 14.53 2.25
CA LEU A 139 -4.28 14.89 3.66
C LEU A 139 -5.69 15.03 4.26
N ARG A 140 -6.64 15.59 3.52
CA ARG A 140 -8.05 15.69 3.95
C ARG A 140 -8.72 14.33 4.00
N ALA A 141 -8.65 13.54 2.93
CA ALA A 141 -9.29 12.23 2.86
C ALA A 141 -8.80 11.29 3.97
N PHE A 142 -7.54 11.45 4.37
CA PHE A 142 -6.96 10.69 5.46
C PHE A 142 -7.26 11.25 6.85
N GLY A 143 -7.27 12.58 7.02
CA GLY A 143 -7.68 13.23 8.27
C GLY A 143 -9.12 12.87 8.68
N ASP A 144 -10.01 12.69 7.70
CA ASP A 144 -11.41 12.32 7.94
C ASP A 144 -11.59 10.88 8.49
N ARG A 145 -10.55 10.03 8.50
CA ARG A 145 -10.63 8.63 8.96
C ARG A 145 -10.56 8.44 10.48
N GLY A 146 -10.28 9.50 11.25
CA GLY A 146 -10.38 9.45 12.71
C GLY A 146 -9.28 8.66 13.44
N GLY A 147 -8.13 8.42 12.80
CA GLY A 147 -6.89 7.99 13.47
C GLY A 147 -6.83 6.54 13.96
N SER A 148 -7.76 5.67 13.58
CA SER A 148 -7.80 4.28 14.06
C SER A 148 -6.94 3.29 13.26
N SER A 149 -6.43 3.68 12.10
CA SER A 149 -5.58 2.82 11.25
C SER A 149 -4.55 3.66 10.50
N THR A 150 -3.36 3.10 10.35
CA THR A 150 -2.26 3.70 9.60
C THR A 150 -2.38 3.34 8.12
N ILE A 151 -2.29 4.35 7.25
CA ILE A 151 -2.42 4.16 5.80
C ILE A 151 -1.03 4.11 5.16
N PRO A 152 -0.64 2.98 4.55
CA PRO A 152 0.56 2.93 3.74
C PRO A 152 0.39 3.71 2.43
N PHE A 153 1.38 4.55 2.17
CA PHE A 153 1.45 5.49 1.07
C PHE A 153 2.77 5.32 0.30
N ALA A 154 2.73 4.77 -0.91
CA ALA A 154 3.94 4.62 -1.73
C ALA A 154 3.99 5.68 -2.83
N VAL A 155 5.11 6.40 -2.92
CA VAL A 155 5.43 7.27 -4.06
C VAL A 155 6.22 6.47 -5.09
N LEU A 156 5.68 6.30 -6.28
CA LEU A 156 6.31 5.54 -7.37
C LEU A 156 6.81 6.53 -8.43
N ILE A 157 8.12 6.70 -8.49
CA ILE A 157 8.80 7.48 -9.52
C ILE A 157 9.09 6.53 -10.69
N THR A 158 8.25 6.61 -11.71
CA THR A 158 8.29 5.75 -12.90
C THR A 158 9.22 6.29 -13.97
N LYS A 159 9.62 5.43 -14.92
CA LYS A 159 10.46 5.78 -16.08
C LYS A 159 11.85 6.29 -15.70
N VAL A 160 12.37 5.87 -14.56
CA VAL A 160 13.73 6.23 -14.12
C VAL A 160 14.80 5.69 -15.07
N ASP A 161 14.49 4.65 -15.85
CA ASP A 161 15.32 4.13 -16.93
C ASP A 161 15.49 5.13 -18.10
N ALA A 162 14.52 6.02 -18.32
CA ALA A 162 14.60 7.04 -19.38
C ALA A 162 15.66 8.11 -19.09
N LEU A 163 16.07 8.27 -17.82
CA LEU A 163 17.09 9.24 -17.42
C LEU A 163 18.52 8.76 -17.71
N GLY A 164 18.70 7.46 -17.98
CA GLY A 164 20.02 6.87 -18.26
C GLY A 164 21.06 7.23 -17.19
N ASP A 165 22.24 7.65 -17.65
CA ASP A 165 23.39 8.00 -16.79
C ASP A 165 23.14 9.26 -15.94
N ALA A 166 22.17 10.10 -16.31
CA ALA A 166 21.83 11.31 -15.55
C ALA A 166 20.99 11.01 -14.30
N LEU A 167 20.55 9.76 -14.09
CA LEU A 167 19.68 9.40 -12.97
C LEU A 167 20.26 9.82 -11.61
N ASP A 168 21.54 9.55 -11.36
CA ASP A 168 22.15 9.83 -10.05
C ASP A 168 22.26 11.33 -9.77
N GLU A 169 22.60 12.14 -10.79
CA GLU A 169 22.64 13.60 -10.70
C GLU A 169 21.23 14.19 -10.45
N LEU A 170 20.22 13.65 -11.15
CA LEU A 170 18.86 14.14 -11.11
C LEU A 170 18.03 13.60 -9.94
N ARG A 171 18.53 12.59 -9.20
CA ARG A 171 17.79 11.94 -8.11
C ARG A 171 17.22 12.93 -7.08
N PRO A 172 17.96 13.94 -6.58
CA PRO A 172 17.38 14.92 -5.66
C PRO A 172 16.20 15.70 -6.25
N ALA A 173 16.23 16.02 -7.55
CA ALA A 173 15.16 16.74 -8.23
C ALA A 173 13.89 15.88 -8.39
N LEU A 174 14.04 14.55 -8.52
CA LEU A 174 12.92 13.62 -8.62
C LEU A 174 12.08 13.55 -7.34
N HIS A 175 12.72 13.58 -6.18
CA HIS A 175 12.04 13.45 -4.89
C HIS A 175 11.50 14.79 -4.35
N ARG A 176 12.08 15.92 -4.79
CA ARG A 176 11.72 17.27 -4.33
C ARG A 176 10.21 17.58 -4.37
N PRO A 177 9.45 17.23 -5.43
CA PRO A 177 8.01 17.52 -5.49
C PRO A 177 7.19 16.81 -4.41
N PHE A 178 7.72 15.73 -3.83
CA PHE A 178 7.04 14.95 -2.81
C PHE A 178 7.47 15.30 -1.39
N THR A 179 8.51 16.12 -1.19
CA THR A 179 9.06 16.43 0.13
C THR A 179 7.99 16.92 1.10
N ALA A 180 7.17 17.90 0.70
CA ALA A 180 6.12 18.44 1.57
C ALA A 180 5.06 17.39 1.95
N LEU A 181 4.71 16.50 1.03
CA LEU A 181 3.80 15.39 1.29
C LEU A 181 4.41 14.39 2.26
N MET A 182 5.65 13.96 2.01
CA MET A 182 6.35 13.00 2.86
C MET A 182 6.56 13.55 4.28
N ASP A 183 6.89 14.83 4.41
CA ASP A 183 7.00 15.50 5.71
C ASP A 183 5.63 15.66 6.40
N GLY A 184 4.57 15.91 5.62
CA GLY A 184 3.19 15.89 6.10
C GLY A 184 2.80 14.52 6.66
N VAL A 185 3.09 13.46 5.92
CA VAL A 185 2.81 12.07 6.32
C VAL A 185 3.64 11.68 7.54
N ARG A 186 4.93 12.00 7.61
CA ARG A 186 5.78 11.66 8.78
C ARG A 186 5.31 12.32 10.08
N ARG A 187 4.69 13.50 10.00
CA ARG A 187 4.10 14.19 11.15
C ARG A 187 2.70 13.68 11.48
N ALA A 188 2.04 13.05 10.52
CA ALA A 188 0.75 12.43 10.69
C ALA A 188 0.92 11.01 11.23
N GLU A 189 0.51 10.77 12.48
CA GLU A 189 0.53 9.43 13.09
C GLU A 189 -0.34 8.41 12.32
N TRP A 190 -1.19 8.88 11.40
CA TRP A 190 -2.13 8.06 10.63
C TRP A 190 -1.58 7.51 9.31
N ALA A 191 -0.33 7.77 8.91
CA ALA A 191 0.24 7.21 7.68
C ALA A 191 1.72 6.87 7.75
N VAL A 192 2.10 5.87 6.96
CA VAL A 192 3.51 5.52 6.69
C VAL A 192 3.78 5.70 5.21
N ALA A 193 4.91 6.32 4.87
CA ALA A 193 5.24 6.60 3.47
C ALA A 193 6.64 6.14 3.08
N ARG A 194 6.75 5.64 1.84
CA ARG A 194 8.03 5.26 1.22
C ARG A 194 8.03 5.63 -0.27
N SER A 195 9.18 6.05 -0.80
CA SER A 195 9.37 6.29 -2.23
C SER A 195 10.12 5.14 -2.89
N PHE A 196 9.77 4.87 -4.14
CA PHE A 196 10.33 3.81 -4.96
C PHE A 196 10.62 4.34 -6.37
N GLU A 197 11.82 4.09 -6.85
CA GLU A 197 12.24 4.35 -8.23
C GLU A 197 12.01 3.09 -9.05
N VAL A 198 11.07 3.15 -10.01
CA VAL A 198 10.61 1.97 -10.76
C VAL A 198 10.82 2.13 -12.26
N ALA A 199 11.42 1.10 -12.87
CA ALA A 199 11.55 0.97 -14.31
C ALA A 199 10.67 -0.18 -14.76
N CYS A 200 9.77 0.05 -15.72
CA CYS A 200 8.83 -0.97 -16.18
C CYS A 200 9.16 -1.48 -17.59
N GLY A 201 10.25 -1.01 -18.20
CA GLY A 201 10.68 -1.40 -19.54
C GLY A 201 11.21 -2.84 -19.62
N PRO A 202 12.00 -3.17 -20.66
CA PRO A 202 12.56 -4.52 -20.85
C PRO A 202 13.38 -5.01 -19.66
N SER A 203 14.11 -4.09 -19.02
CA SER A 203 14.89 -4.30 -17.81
C SER A 203 14.12 -3.79 -16.60
N ALA A 204 13.03 -4.48 -16.25
CA ALA A 204 12.18 -4.06 -15.14
C ALA A 204 12.97 -4.00 -13.82
N ARG A 205 12.82 -2.90 -13.07
CA ARG A 205 13.48 -2.67 -11.78
C ARG A 205 12.46 -2.22 -10.74
N ASN A 206 12.51 -2.83 -9.56
CA ASN A 206 11.69 -2.50 -8.38
C ASN A 206 10.18 -2.45 -8.66
N VAL A 207 9.68 -3.26 -9.61
CA VAL A 207 8.25 -3.26 -9.95
C VAL A 207 7.38 -4.05 -8.96
N VAL A 208 8.00 -4.88 -8.12
CA VAL A 208 7.27 -5.73 -7.15
C VAL A 208 7.37 -5.22 -5.72
N GLU A 209 8.52 -4.66 -5.34
CA GLU A 209 8.78 -4.19 -3.97
C GLU A 209 7.71 -3.23 -3.42
N PRO A 210 7.23 -2.20 -4.17
CA PRO A 210 6.25 -1.26 -3.61
C PRO A 210 4.96 -1.93 -3.19
N LEU A 211 4.56 -2.98 -3.93
CA LEU A 211 3.34 -3.71 -3.64
C LEU A 211 3.49 -4.64 -2.44
N LEU A 212 4.59 -5.39 -2.36
CA LEU A 212 4.84 -6.25 -1.20
C LEU A 212 4.98 -5.41 0.08
N TRP A 213 5.60 -4.24 -0.01
CA TRP A 213 5.71 -3.30 1.10
C TRP A 213 4.34 -2.79 1.56
N ILE A 214 3.46 -2.38 0.64
CA ILE A 214 2.09 -1.99 1.00
C ILE A 214 1.32 -3.16 1.60
N MET A 215 1.42 -4.35 1.01
CA MET A 215 0.74 -5.51 1.55
C MET A 215 1.19 -5.79 2.98
N GLN A 216 2.49 -5.72 3.25
CA GLN A 216 3.04 -5.91 4.58
C GLN A 216 2.49 -4.86 5.55
N ALA A 217 2.59 -3.58 5.20
CA ALA A 217 2.15 -2.49 6.06
C ALA A 217 0.64 -2.57 6.41
N VAL A 218 -0.22 -2.94 5.45
CA VAL A 218 -1.65 -3.15 5.73
C VAL A 218 -1.89 -4.35 6.64
N ILE A 219 -1.12 -5.44 6.47
CA ILE A 219 -1.26 -6.64 7.32
C ILE A 219 -0.77 -6.34 8.74
N ASP A 220 0.34 -5.62 8.89
CA ASP A 220 0.88 -5.20 10.18
C ASP A 220 -0.11 -4.28 10.92
N ASP A 221 -0.70 -3.29 10.24
CA ASP A 221 -1.76 -2.43 10.82
C ASP A 221 -2.98 -3.23 11.31
N ARG A 222 -3.39 -4.27 10.55
CA ARG A 222 -4.47 -5.17 10.97
C ARG A 222 -4.09 -5.99 12.20
N ILE A 223 -2.85 -6.47 12.28
CA ILE A 223 -2.32 -7.18 13.44
C ILE A 223 -2.38 -6.26 14.68
N ASP A 224 -1.90 -5.03 14.56
CA ASP A 224 -1.89 -4.05 15.66
C ASP A 224 -3.31 -3.66 16.09
N THR A 225 -4.24 -3.52 15.14
CA THR A 225 -5.66 -3.29 15.42
C THR A 225 -6.27 -4.44 16.22
N HIS A 226 -5.96 -5.70 15.85
CA HIS A 226 -6.43 -6.86 16.57
C HIS A 226 -5.84 -6.96 17.98
N TYR A 227 -4.55 -6.64 18.16
CA TYR A 227 -3.94 -6.58 19.48
C TYR A 227 -4.53 -5.49 20.36
N THR A 228 -4.75 -4.29 19.82
CA THR A 228 -5.40 -3.19 20.54
C THR A 228 -6.81 -3.58 20.99
N GLY A 229 -7.58 -4.23 20.11
CA GLY A 229 -8.91 -4.76 20.45
C GLY A 229 -8.86 -5.84 21.53
N LEU A 230 -7.89 -6.75 21.47
CA LEU A 230 -7.68 -7.79 22.48
C LEU A 230 -7.36 -7.17 23.85
N ASP A 231 -6.46 -6.19 23.90
CA ASP A 231 -6.10 -5.50 25.14
C ASP A 231 -7.30 -4.76 25.76
N ALA A 232 -8.13 -4.11 24.93
CA ALA A 232 -9.36 -3.46 25.37
C ALA A 232 -10.38 -4.47 25.95
N SER A 233 -10.56 -5.62 25.31
CA SER A 233 -11.41 -6.70 25.83
C SER A 233 -10.87 -7.28 27.14
N LEU A 234 -9.55 -7.51 27.24
CA LEU A 234 -8.91 -7.98 28.47
C LEU A 234 -9.05 -6.97 29.62
N ALA A 235 -8.86 -5.68 29.36
CA ALA A 235 -9.05 -4.62 30.34
C ALA A 235 -10.50 -4.57 30.84
N THR A 236 -11.47 -4.69 29.92
CA THR A 236 -12.90 -4.74 30.26
C THR A 236 -13.23 -5.94 31.14
N MET A 237 -12.73 -7.13 30.81
CA MET A 237 -12.92 -8.34 31.62
C MET A 237 -12.34 -8.18 33.03
N ARG A 238 -11.11 -7.66 33.16
CA ARG A 238 -10.46 -7.41 34.46
C ARG A 238 -11.29 -6.49 35.35
N THR A 239 -11.77 -5.38 34.80
CA THR A 239 -12.63 -4.43 35.51
C THR A 239 -13.93 -5.11 35.97
N LYS A 240 -14.59 -5.87 35.09
CA LYS A 240 -15.87 -6.52 35.42
C LYS A 240 -15.73 -7.66 36.44
N VAL A 241 -14.63 -8.41 36.40
CA VAL A 241 -14.32 -9.43 37.42
C VAL A 241 -14.08 -8.77 38.79
N ALA A 242 -13.38 -7.64 38.84
CA ALA A 242 -13.14 -6.91 40.08
C ALA A 242 -14.43 -6.31 40.70
N GLU A 243 -15.39 -5.93 39.84
CA GLU A 243 -16.69 -5.38 40.25
C GLU A 243 -17.73 -6.43 40.67
N ASP A 244 -17.51 -7.72 40.37
CA ASP A 244 -18.50 -8.80 40.50
C ASP A 244 -18.74 -9.23 41.96
N LYS A 245 -19.43 -8.36 42.71
CA LYS A 245 -19.90 -8.61 44.08
C LYS A 245 -21.32 -9.21 44.05
N VAL A 246 -21.66 -10.04 45.05
CA VAL A 246 -23.00 -10.67 45.18
C VAL A 246 -24.14 -9.64 45.12
N SER A 247 -23.96 -8.46 45.73
CA SER A 247 -24.95 -7.37 45.70
C SER A 247 -25.09 -6.66 44.34
N ALA A 248 -24.08 -6.76 43.47
CA ALA A 248 -24.14 -6.28 42.09
C ALA A 248 -24.93 -7.26 41.21
N ARG A 249 -24.76 -8.57 41.42
CA ARG A 249 -25.51 -9.62 40.71
C ARG A 249 -27.02 -9.53 40.97
N PHE A 250 -27.42 -9.31 42.22
CA PHE A 250 -28.82 -9.14 42.58
C PHE A 250 -29.44 -7.90 41.92
N ARG A 251 -28.77 -6.74 41.97
CA ARG A 251 -29.24 -5.52 41.31
C ARG A 251 -29.33 -5.65 39.79
N ALA A 252 -28.39 -6.34 39.16
CA ALA A 252 -28.42 -6.60 37.72
C ALA A 252 -29.65 -7.45 37.34
N HIS A 253 -29.97 -8.47 38.14
CA HIS A 253 -31.16 -9.31 37.93
C HIS A 253 -32.47 -8.52 38.08
N VAL A 254 -32.58 -7.67 39.11
CA VAL A 254 -33.79 -6.84 39.33
C VAL A 254 -33.97 -5.79 38.22
N ASN A 255 -32.87 -5.22 37.71
CA ASN A 255 -32.92 -4.13 36.73
C ASN A 255 -32.87 -4.60 35.26
N GLY A 256 -32.80 -5.92 34.99
CA GLY A 256 -32.71 -6.46 33.64
C GLY A 256 -31.40 -6.12 32.90
N VAL A 257 -30.33 -5.79 33.61
CA VAL A 257 -29.02 -5.43 33.03
C VAL A 257 -28.16 -6.70 32.92
N PRO A 258 -27.35 -6.88 31.85
CA PRO A 258 -26.43 -8.01 31.75
C PRO A 258 -25.55 -8.15 32.99
N THR A 259 -25.40 -9.38 33.48
CA THR A 259 -24.51 -9.65 34.63
C THR A 259 -23.05 -9.46 34.23
N GLY A 260 -22.17 -9.19 35.20
CA GLY A 260 -20.73 -9.12 34.97
C GLY A 260 -20.20 -10.37 34.28
N GLN A 261 -20.72 -11.55 34.64
CA GLN A 261 -20.40 -12.83 33.99
C GLN A 261 -20.80 -12.87 32.51
N ALA A 262 -21.98 -12.35 32.14
CA ALA A 262 -22.41 -12.29 30.75
C ALA A 262 -21.51 -11.37 29.91
N ILE A 263 -21.12 -10.21 30.48
CA ILE A 263 -20.18 -9.29 29.83
C ILE A 263 -18.81 -9.95 29.64
N VAL A 264 -18.26 -10.57 30.71
CA VAL A 264 -16.97 -11.28 30.64
C VAL A 264 -17.00 -12.39 29.60
N ARG A 265 -18.09 -13.15 29.52
CA ARG A 265 -18.25 -14.18 28.49
C ARG A 265 -18.24 -13.58 27.08
N GLY A 266 -18.99 -12.50 26.85
CA GLY A 266 -19.00 -11.82 25.56
C GLY A 266 -17.64 -11.27 25.15
N GLU A 267 -16.89 -10.66 26.08
CA GLU A 267 -15.53 -10.19 25.83
C GLU A 267 -14.53 -11.34 25.62
N LEU A 268 -14.70 -12.47 26.31
CA LEU A 268 -13.89 -13.67 26.09
C LEU A 268 -14.13 -14.25 24.68
N GLU A 269 -15.39 -14.33 24.24
CA GLU A 269 -15.74 -14.80 22.90
C GLU A 269 -15.13 -13.87 21.82
N LYS A 270 -15.18 -12.54 22.02
CA LYS A 270 -14.49 -11.56 21.16
C LYS A 270 -12.97 -11.77 21.14
N ALA A 271 -12.35 -11.95 22.31
CA ALA A 271 -10.91 -12.16 22.45
C ALA A 271 -10.43 -13.44 21.73
N ILE A 272 -11.19 -14.54 21.87
CA ILE A 272 -10.92 -15.80 21.17
C ILE A 272 -11.02 -15.59 19.65
N GLY A 273 -12.05 -14.87 19.18
CA GLY A 273 -12.20 -14.54 17.76
C GLY A 273 -11.03 -13.70 17.22
N ALA A 274 -10.58 -12.69 17.97
CA ALA A 274 -9.44 -11.87 17.59
C ALA A 274 -8.13 -12.69 17.52
N LEU A 275 -7.87 -13.57 18.49
CA LEU A 275 -6.71 -14.47 18.48
C LEU A 275 -6.73 -15.45 17.30
N ALA A 276 -7.90 -15.98 16.95
CA ALA A 276 -8.04 -16.85 15.79
C ALA A 276 -7.72 -16.12 14.48
N ALA A 277 -8.11 -14.84 14.36
CA ALA A 277 -7.80 -13.99 13.20
C ALA A 277 -6.33 -13.56 13.13
N LEU A 278 -5.63 -13.43 14.26
CA LEU A 278 -4.23 -12.99 14.30
C LEU A 278 -3.25 -14.00 13.68
N ARG A 279 -3.46 -15.31 13.91
CA ARG A 279 -2.53 -16.36 13.45
C ARG A 279 -2.27 -16.35 11.93
N PRO A 280 -3.30 -16.32 11.05
CA PRO A 280 -3.05 -16.26 9.61
C PRO A 280 -2.38 -14.94 9.20
N LEU A 281 -2.72 -13.82 9.84
CA LEU A 281 -2.08 -12.52 9.55
C LEU A 281 -0.58 -12.53 9.86
N HIS A 282 -0.17 -13.06 11.02
CA HIS A 282 1.25 -13.20 11.37
C HIS A 282 2.02 -14.07 10.37
N THR A 283 1.36 -15.11 9.86
CA THR A 283 1.96 -15.98 8.83
C THR A 283 2.16 -15.20 7.54
N VAL A 284 1.14 -14.46 7.07
CA VAL A 284 1.22 -13.59 5.89
C VAL A 284 2.32 -12.53 6.06
N ALA A 285 2.36 -11.83 7.21
CA ALA A 285 3.33 -10.78 7.50
C ALA A 285 4.78 -11.29 7.42
N ARG A 286 5.06 -12.44 8.06
CA ARG A 286 6.39 -13.07 8.02
C ARG A 286 6.81 -13.41 6.59
N GLU A 287 5.90 -13.93 5.79
CA GLU A 287 6.19 -14.37 4.43
C GLU A 287 6.34 -13.19 3.47
N LEU A 288 5.65 -12.08 3.72
CA LEU A 288 5.87 -10.80 3.03
C LEU A 288 7.24 -10.21 3.40
N ALA A 289 7.61 -10.23 4.68
CA ALA A 289 8.93 -9.80 5.14
C ALA A 289 10.05 -10.62 4.49
N ALA A 290 9.89 -11.95 4.41
CA ALA A 290 10.83 -12.84 3.74
C ALA A 290 10.93 -12.53 2.23
N ALA A 291 9.80 -12.27 1.56
CA ALA A 291 9.78 -11.89 0.15
C ALA A 291 10.47 -10.54 -0.10
N LEU A 292 10.27 -9.56 0.78
CA LEU A 292 10.95 -8.25 0.71
C LEU A 292 12.45 -8.37 0.97
N ALA A 293 12.85 -9.16 1.96
CA ALA A 293 14.26 -9.44 2.22
C ALA A 293 14.92 -10.13 1.02
N HIS A 294 14.21 -11.05 0.37
CA HIS A 294 14.66 -11.70 -0.87
C HIS A 294 14.86 -10.68 -2.00
N LEU A 295 13.96 -9.71 -2.18
CA LEU A 295 14.12 -8.65 -3.18
C LEU A 295 15.28 -7.70 -2.87
N GLY A 296 15.55 -7.41 -1.59
CA GLY A 296 16.66 -6.55 -1.17
C GLY A 296 18.03 -7.25 -1.17
N ALA A 297 18.06 -8.58 -1.00
CA ALA A 297 19.29 -9.37 -1.06
C ALA A 297 19.78 -9.60 -2.50
N VAL A 298 18.90 -9.48 -3.48
CA VAL A 298 19.28 -9.35 -4.89
C VAL A 298 19.74 -7.90 -5.08
N GLU A 299 20.95 -7.58 -4.61
CA GLU A 299 21.66 -6.44 -5.18
C GLU A 299 21.68 -6.62 -6.71
N PRO A 300 21.49 -5.55 -7.49
CA PRO A 300 21.53 -5.66 -8.94
C PRO A 300 22.93 -6.15 -9.32
N ASP A 301 23.03 -7.43 -9.68
CA ASP A 301 24.18 -8.05 -10.35
C ASP A 301 24.58 -7.13 -11.51
N GLY A 302 25.58 -6.26 -11.30
CA GLY A 302 26.04 -5.32 -12.32
C GLY A 302 26.47 -3.92 -11.90
N ALA A 303 26.69 -3.59 -10.63
CA ALA A 303 27.54 -2.44 -10.29
C ALA A 303 29.01 -2.86 -10.43
N PRO A 304 29.83 -2.22 -11.27
CA PRO A 304 31.24 -2.57 -11.38
C PRO A 304 31.94 -2.26 -10.05
N GLU A 305 32.58 -3.28 -9.46
CA GLU A 305 33.55 -3.11 -8.39
C GLU A 305 34.68 -2.19 -8.88
N GLY A 306 34.63 -0.91 -8.49
CA GLY A 306 35.58 0.08 -8.97
C GLY A 306 35.68 1.28 -8.04
N GLY A 307 36.40 1.11 -6.92
CA GLY A 307 36.72 2.24 -6.05
C GLY A 307 37.33 1.86 -4.71
N GLN A 308 38.47 1.17 -4.71
CA GLN A 308 39.34 1.14 -3.53
C GLN A 308 39.81 2.57 -3.23
N HIS A 309 39.21 3.23 -2.24
CA HIS A 309 39.78 4.43 -1.66
C HIS A 309 40.96 4.03 -0.76
N GLN A 310 42.17 4.24 -1.27
CA GLN A 310 43.39 4.26 -0.46
C GLN A 310 43.29 5.39 0.58
N ALA A 311 43.61 5.04 1.82
CA ALA A 311 43.78 5.98 2.91
C ALA A 311 44.99 6.89 2.64
N VAL A 312 44.81 8.20 2.81
CA VAL A 312 45.90 9.17 2.91
C VAL A 312 46.35 9.20 4.38
N PRO A 313 47.63 8.92 4.69
CA PRO A 313 48.14 9.09 6.04
C PRO A 313 48.41 10.57 6.34
N SER A 314 48.22 10.92 7.61
CA SER A 314 48.34 12.25 8.20
C SER A 314 49.75 12.81 8.18
#